data_AF-A0A838F703-F1
#
_entry.id   AF-A0A838F703-F1
#
_cell.length_a   1.000
_cell.length_b   1.000
_cell.length_c   1.000
_cell.angle_alpha   90.00
_cell.angle_beta   90.00
_cell.angle_gamma   90.00
#
_symmetry.space_group_name_H-M   'P 1'
#
loop_
_entity.id
_entity.type
_entity.pdbx_description
1 polymer ?
#
loop_
_entity_poly.entity_id
_entity_poly.type
_entity_poly.pdbx_seq_one_letter_code
_entity_poly.pdbx_strand_id
1 'polypeptide(L)'
;QDNLDAMNEAAVALYEMGHIPIIGVNAALPVLEKSEVDDEYKLIIDISMAIAENCDAILVLGESPGANRERDRMLEQKKPVYRSLEEIPQA
;
A
#
# COMPACT_ATOMS: atom_id res chain seq x y z
N GLN A 1 -9.28 -7.85 10.68
CA GLN A 1 -8.80 -6.53 11.13
C GLN A 1 -7.28 -6.52 11.30
N ASP A 2 -6.68 -7.57 11.86
CA ASP A 2 -5.25 -7.66 12.23
C ASP A 2 -4.26 -7.20 11.14
N ASN A 3 -4.51 -7.51 9.86
CA ASN A 3 -3.64 -7.06 8.76
C ASN A 3 -3.70 -5.54 8.51
N LEU A 4 -4.87 -4.93 8.70
CA LEU A 4 -5.04 -3.49 8.54
C LEU A 4 -4.39 -2.73 9.70
N ASP A 5 -4.52 -3.28 10.92
CA ASP A 5 -3.89 -2.71 12.11
C ASP A 5 -2.36 -2.74 11.97
N ALA A 6 -1.78 -3.86 11.52
CA ALA A 6 -0.34 -3.96 11.25
C ALA A 6 0.15 -2.95 10.19
N MET A 7 -0.63 -2.72 9.12
CA MET A 7 -0.31 -1.68 8.14
C MET A 7 -0.36 -0.27 8.74
N ASN A 8 -1.35 0.01 9.59
CA ASN A 8 -1.47 1.30 10.26
C ASN A 8 -0.33 1.53 11.27
N GLU A 9 0.08 0.51 12.02
CA GLU A 9 1.24 0.58 12.92
C GLU A 9 2.54 0.87 12.15
N ALA A 10 2.76 0.19 11.03
CA ALA A 10 3.90 0.48 10.16
C ALA A 10 3.84 1.88 9.56
N ALA A 11 2.64 2.36 9.20
CA ALA A 11 2.44 3.73 8.73
C ALA A 11 2.81 4.76 9.81
N VAL A 12 2.43 4.54 11.08
CA VAL A 12 2.86 5.40 12.19
C VAL A 12 4.38 5.45 12.27
N ALA A 13 5.06 4.30 12.22
CA ALA A 13 6.52 4.25 12.24
C ALA A 13 7.15 5.03 11.06
N LEU A 14 6.63 4.85 9.84
CA LEU A 14 7.09 5.60 8.66
C LEU A 14 6.90 7.11 8.82
N TYR A 15 5.78 7.55 9.38
CA TYR A 15 5.54 8.95 9.67
C TYR A 15 6.54 9.50 10.70
N GLU A 16 6.84 8.75 11.76
CA GLU A 16 7.86 9.11 12.74
C GLU A 16 9.28 9.22 12.14
N MET A 17 9.54 8.48 11.05
CA MET A 17 10.78 8.56 10.26
C MET A 17 10.80 9.74 9.26
N GLY A 18 9.74 10.57 9.23
CA GLY A 18 9.62 11.75 8.38
C GLY A 18 9.00 11.50 7.00
N HIS A 19 8.56 10.28 6.72
CA HIS A 19 7.90 9.94 5.46
C HIS A 19 6.39 10.25 5.50
N ILE A 20 5.76 10.22 4.33
CA ILE A 20 4.29 10.33 4.21
C ILE A 20 3.72 8.96 3.80
N PRO A 21 3.23 8.14 4.74
CA PRO A 21 2.70 6.82 4.43
C PRO A 21 1.32 6.91 3.78
N ILE A 22 1.08 6.11 2.74
CA ILE A 22 -0.24 5.91 2.14
C ILE A 22 -0.54 4.41 2.08
N ILE A 23 -1.72 4.01 2.57
CA ILE A 23 -2.20 2.64 2.53
C ILE A 23 -3.34 2.58 1.50
N GLY A 24 -3.13 1.90 0.37
CA GLY A 24 -4.09 1.86 -0.74
C GLY A 24 -5.49 1.39 -0.34
N VAL A 25 -5.57 0.33 0.49
CA VAL A 25 -6.85 -0.19 0.97
C VAL A 25 -7.60 0.79 1.89
N ASN A 26 -6.90 1.66 2.64
CA ASN A 26 -7.56 2.71 3.43
C ASN A 26 -8.28 3.74 2.54
N ALA A 27 -7.76 3.98 1.32
CA ALA A 27 -8.41 4.84 0.34
C ALA A 27 -9.55 4.13 -0.41
N ALA A 28 -9.43 2.82 -0.62
CA ALA A 28 -10.42 2.04 -1.36
C ALA A 28 -11.67 1.69 -0.53
N LEU A 29 -11.51 1.30 0.73
CA LEU A 29 -12.60 0.78 1.57
C LEU A 29 -13.79 1.76 1.70
N PRO A 30 -13.59 3.07 1.98
CA PRO A 30 -14.71 4.01 2.07
C PRO A 30 -15.45 4.22 0.74
N VAL A 31 -14.77 4.03 -0.39
CA VAL A 31 -15.39 4.09 -1.72
C VAL A 31 -16.21 2.84 -1.96
N LEU A 32 -15.65 1.66 -1.63
CA LEU A 32 -16.34 0.39 -1.75
C LEU A 32 -17.64 0.37 -0.94
N GLU A 33 -17.63 0.90 0.29
CA GLU A 33 -18.81 0.99 1.17
C GLU A 33 -19.98 1.78 0.57
N LYS A 34 -19.73 2.62 -0.44
CA LYS A 34 -20.75 3.43 -1.14
C LYS A 34 -21.02 2.93 -2.55
N SER A 35 -20.39 1.84 -2.96
CA SER A 35 -20.44 1.32 -4.31
C SER A 35 -21.54 0.26 -4.47
N GLU A 36 -22.04 0.12 -5.69
CA GLU A 36 -22.90 -1.01 -6.13
C GLU A 36 -22.19 -1.83 -7.21
N VAL A 37 -20.86 -1.77 -7.29
CA VAL A 37 -20.10 -2.53 -8.29
C VAL A 37 -20.17 -4.03 -8.02
N ASP A 38 -20.24 -4.81 -9.10
CA ASP A 38 -20.25 -6.28 -9.02
C ASP A 38 -18.88 -6.86 -8.62
N ASP A 39 -17.79 -6.15 -8.92
CA ASP A 39 -16.41 -6.59 -8.66
C ASP A 39 -15.70 -5.67 -7.65
N GLU A 40 -15.95 -5.94 -6.37
CA GLU A 40 -15.34 -5.22 -5.25
C GLU A 40 -13.81 -5.33 -5.24
N TYR A 41 -13.29 -6.51 -5.58
CA TYR A 41 -11.85 -6.77 -5.62
C TYR A 41 -11.17 -5.90 -6.67
N LYS A 42 -11.76 -5.81 -7.86
CA LYS A 42 -11.27 -4.94 -8.91
C LYS A 42 -11.28 -3.47 -8.49
N LEU A 43 -12.34 -2.99 -7.84
CA LEU A 43 -12.40 -1.62 -7.33
C LEU A 43 -11.25 -1.33 -6.36
N ILE A 44 -11.02 -2.23 -5.39
CA ILE A 44 -9.93 -2.07 -4.42
C ILE A 44 -8.57 -2.02 -5.12
N ILE A 45 -8.31 -2.98 -6.01
CA ILE A 45 -7.03 -3.07 -6.73
C ILE A 45 -6.82 -1.85 -7.64
N ASP A 46 -7.83 -1.40 -8.38
CA ASP A 46 -7.70 -0.26 -9.28
C ASP A 46 -7.34 1.02 -8.52
N ILE A 47 -7.97 1.28 -7.36
CA ILE A 47 -7.65 2.43 -6.50
C ILE A 47 -6.25 2.28 -5.89
N SER A 48 -5.93 1.11 -5.34
CA SER A 48 -4.66 0.89 -4.62
C SER A 48 -3.46 0.95 -5.58
N MET A 49 -3.59 0.40 -6.79
CA MET A 49 -2.59 0.49 -7.84
C MET A 49 -2.39 1.94 -8.32
N ALA A 50 -3.47 2.70 -8.54
CA ALA A 50 -3.36 4.09 -8.96
C ALA A 50 -2.60 4.96 -7.95
N ILE A 51 -2.78 4.68 -6.65
CA ILE A 51 -2.02 5.30 -5.58
C ILE A 51 -0.56 4.84 -5.63
N ALA A 52 -0.32 3.52 -5.66
CA ALA A 52 1.03 2.96 -5.64
C ALA A 52 1.91 3.51 -6.78
N GLU A 53 1.37 3.68 -7.99
CA GLU A 53 2.13 4.24 -9.12
C GLU A 53 2.69 5.65 -8.87
N ASN A 54 2.10 6.41 -7.95
CA ASN A 54 2.51 7.77 -7.59
C ASN A 54 3.40 7.83 -6.34
N CYS A 55 3.58 6.73 -5.61
CA CYS A 55 4.47 6.67 -4.45
C CYS A 55 5.94 6.53 -4.87
N ASP A 56 6.86 7.01 -4.02
CA ASP A 56 8.30 6.93 -4.28
C ASP A 56 8.90 5.54 -4.00
N ALA A 57 8.30 4.79 -3.07
CA ALA A 57 8.70 3.45 -2.67
C ALA A 57 7.50 2.66 -2.10
N ILE A 58 7.69 1.36 -1.84
CA ILE A 58 6.71 0.51 -1.16
C ILE A 58 7.36 -0.31 -0.04
N LEU A 59 6.65 -0.47 1.08
CA LEU A 59 6.96 -1.42 2.14
C LEU A 59 5.97 -2.59 2.07
N VAL A 60 6.48 -3.82 1.94
CA VAL A 60 5.66 -5.04 1.83
C VAL A 60 5.68 -5.79 3.16
N LEU A 61 4.53 -5.80 3.85
CA LEU A 61 4.36 -6.47 5.15
C LEU A 61 3.79 -7.89 5.04
N GLY A 62 3.35 -8.30 3.84
CA GLY A 62 2.79 -9.61 3.57
C GLY A 62 2.55 -9.82 2.08
N GLU A 63 2.42 -11.07 1.67
CA GLU A 63 2.17 -11.43 0.27
C GLU A 63 0.69 -11.71 0.00
N SER A 64 0.19 -11.14 -1.08
CA SER A 64 -1.12 -11.42 -1.66
C SER A 64 -1.06 -11.12 -3.16
N PRO A 65 -2.02 -11.59 -3.99
CA PRO A 65 -2.04 -11.23 -5.41
C PRO A 65 -2.03 -9.72 -5.65
N GLY A 66 -2.72 -8.93 -4.82
CA GLY A 66 -2.71 -7.47 -4.87
C GLY A 66 -1.37 -6.86 -4.47
N ALA A 67 -0.85 -7.23 -3.30
CA ALA A 67 0.44 -6.73 -2.80
C ALA A 67 1.60 -7.10 -3.73
N ASN A 68 1.59 -8.32 -4.30
CA ASN A 68 2.59 -8.75 -5.26
C ASN A 68 2.52 -7.93 -6.55
N ARG A 69 1.31 -7.58 -7.00
CA ARG A 69 1.14 -6.73 -8.18
C ARG A 69 1.67 -5.31 -7.97
N GLU A 70 1.40 -4.71 -6.81
CA GLU A 70 1.93 -3.39 -6.44
C GLU A 70 3.46 -3.40 -6.33
N ARG A 71 4.01 -4.45 -5.69
CA ARG A 71 5.47 -4.68 -5.60
C ARG A 71 6.10 -4.82 -6.98
N ASP A 72 5.55 -5.67 -7.84
CA ASP A 72 6.10 -5.92 -9.17
C ASP A 72 6.05 -4.64 -10.01
N ARG A 73 5.00 -3.83 -9.86
CA ARG A 73 4.90 -2.51 -10.49
C ARG A 73 5.98 -1.53 -10.01
N MET A 74 6.30 -1.52 -8.72
CA MET A 74 7.40 -0.71 -8.19
C MET A 74 8.75 -1.13 -8.78
N LEU A 75 8.99 -2.45 -8.89
CA LEU A 75 10.20 -2.98 -9.50
C LEU A 75 10.31 -2.60 -10.99
N GLU A 76 9.22 -2.68 -11.74
CA GLU A 76 9.17 -2.22 -13.15
C GLU A 76 9.55 -0.74 -13.28
N GLN A 77 9.09 0.09 -12.34
CA GLN A 77 9.40 1.53 -12.28
C GLN A 77 10.79 1.83 -11.70
N LYS A 78 11.56 0.80 -11.31
CA LYS A 78 12.86 0.92 -10.62
C LYS A 78 12.79 1.73 -9.31
N LYS A 79 11.63 1.68 -8.65
CA LYS A 79 11.42 2.28 -7.34
C LYS A 79 11.80 1.30 -6.22
N PRO A 80 12.25 1.78 -5.05
CA PRO A 80 12.61 0.92 -3.94
C PRO A 80 11.44 0.07 -3.44
N VAL A 81 11.75 -1.19 -3.14
CA VAL A 81 10.84 -2.14 -2.49
C VAL A 81 11.51 -2.59 -1.21
N TYR A 82 10.87 -2.31 -0.08
CA TYR A 82 11.34 -2.67 1.25
C TYR A 82 10.52 -3.81 1.82
N ARG A 83 11.16 -4.66 2.62
CA ARG A 83 10.54 -5.81 3.29
C ARG A 83 10.46 -5.65 4.81
N SER A 84 11.13 -4.64 5.36
CA SER A 84 11.05 -4.28 6.76
C SER A 84 11.34 -2.79 6.97
N LEU A 85 11.00 -2.27 8.15
CA LEU A 85 11.22 -0.85 8.49
C LEU A 85 12.71 -0.51 8.60
N GLU A 86 13.55 -1.47 8.98
CA GLU A 86 15.00 -1.28 9.15
C GLU A 86 15.74 -1.05 7.82
N GLU A 87 15.14 -1.44 6.70
CA GLU A 87 15.70 -1.20 5.36
C GLU A 87 15.47 0.24 4.87
N ILE A 88 14.58 0.99 5.53
CA ILE A 88 14.08 2.29 5.08
C ILE A 88 14.97 3.40 5.66
N PRO A 89 15.56 4.27 4.82
CA PRO A 89 16.33 5.42 5.31
C PRO A 89 15.40 6.47 5.94
N GLN A 90 15.97 7.37 6.75
CA GLN A 90 15.24 8.59 7.17
C GLN A 90 14.96 9.48 5.95
N ALA A 91 13.86 10.25 6.00
CA ALA A 91 13.43 11.14 4.93
C ALA A 91 14.40 12.31 4.64
#